data_AF-A0A3D0TRX8-F1
#
_entry.id   AF-A0A3D0TRX8-F1
#
_cell.length_a   1.000
_cell.length_b   1.000
_cell.length_c   1.000
_cell.angle_alpha   90.00
_cell.angle_beta   90.00
_cell.angle_gamma   90.00
#
_symmetry.space_group_name_H-M   'P 1'
#
loop_
_entity.id
_entity.type
_entity.pdbx_description
1 polymer ?
#
loop_
_entity_poly.entity_id
_entity_poly.type
_entity_poly.pdbx_seq_one_letter_code
_entity_poly.pdbx_strand_id
1 'polypeptide(L)'
;MKNNMEGNMPQGEMGGSSNQGQQNNQGQGANPGANTGGSDPKAEVKGLVNQLEALLDLYMVKKAPFALPLGLKEFIVKVAPYLVIIAAVFAVPAILLALGLSTAFAPVAMMGAYGWGFGAIVALIASAITLVIEVMAVPGLFKRTQKGWRLVFYATIVSLIGSILSVSGIIGGIIGAIIGWYILFQVKELYKN
;
A
#
# COMPACT_ATOMS: atom_id res chain seq x y z
N MET A 1 29.69 -12.97 -80.37
CA MET A 1 29.97 -11.70 -81.08
C MET A 1 28.83 -10.73 -80.86
N LYS A 2 28.99 -9.79 -79.91
CA LYS A 2 28.65 -8.35 -80.00
C LYS A 2 28.63 -7.79 -78.58
N ASN A 3 29.66 -6.99 -78.30
CA ASN A 3 29.94 -6.31 -77.05
C ASN A 3 29.12 -5.00 -76.95
N ASN A 4 28.92 -4.60 -75.70
CA ASN A 4 28.84 -3.25 -75.12
C ASN A 4 29.29 -2.10 -76.03
N MET A 5 28.68 -0.91 -75.83
CA MET A 5 29.37 0.32 -75.41
C MET A 5 28.39 1.50 -75.35
N GLU A 6 28.32 2.18 -74.19
CA GLU A 6 28.61 3.63 -74.02
C GLU A 6 27.41 4.55 -74.33
N GLY A 7 27.16 5.68 -73.66
CA GLY A 7 27.93 6.41 -72.66
C GLY A 7 27.39 7.85 -72.56
N ASN A 8 27.38 8.36 -71.32
CA ASN A 8 27.74 9.72 -70.92
C ASN A 8 27.08 11.02 -71.50
N MET A 9 26.40 11.72 -70.56
CA MET A 9 26.53 13.16 -70.21
C MET A 9 25.77 14.25 -71.05
N PRO A 10 25.65 15.53 -70.60
CA PRO A 10 25.03 16.05 -69.36
C PRO A 10 24.25 17.40 -69.57
N GLN A 11 23.76 17.99 -68.44
CA GLN A 11 23.51 19.43 -68.16
C GLN A 11 22.32 20.19 -68.79
N GLY A 12 21.58 20.88 -67.91
CA GLY A 12 20.62 21.94 -68.20
C GLY A 12 19.96 22.45 -66.92
N GLU A 13 20.53 23.50 -66.31
CA GLU A 13 19.97 24.28 -65.20
C GLU A 13 18.59 24.86 -65.56
N MET A 14 17.64 24.92 -64.61
CA MET A 14 16.56 25.92 -64.60
C MET A 14 15.81 25.96 -63.24
N GLY A 15 15.73 27.17 -62.66
CA GLY A 15 14.70 27.60 -61.68
C GLY A 15 14.91 27.12 -60.23
N GLY A 16 15.01 27.95 -59.19
CA GLY A 16 14.32 29.21 -58.95
C GLY A 16 13.24 29.01 -57.88
N SER A 17 13.50 29.52 -56.66
CA SER A 17 12.55 29.90 -55.59
C SER A 17 11.50 28.85 -55.16
N SER A 18 11.37 28.46 -53.90
CA SER A 18 10.91 29.35 -52.83
C SER A 18 10.71 28.57 -51.53
N ASN A 19 10.88 29.32 -50.46
CA ASN A 19 10.68 29.03 -49.05
C ASN A 19 9.24 28.61 -48.71
N GLN A 20 9.09 27.65 -47.78
CA GLN A 20 8.06 27.54 -46.72
C GLN A 20 7.47 26.14 -46.58
N GLY A 21 7.33 25.70 -45.33
CA GLY A 21 6.34 24.69 -44.97
C GLY A 21 6.92 23.48 -44.25
N GLN A 22 6.83 23.53 -42.93
CA GLN A 22 6.82 22.36 -42.05
C GLN A 22 5.95 21.23 -42.63
N GLN A 23 6.48 20.01 -42.70
CA GLN A 23 5.78 18.76 -42.37
C GLN A 23 6.75 17.59 -42.56
N ASN A 24 7.43 17.21 -41.48
CA ASN A 24 8.20 15.98 -41.45
C ASN A 24 7.29 14.83 -40.97
N ASN A 25 6.93 14.00 -41.94
CA ASN A 25 6.77 12.55 -41.85
C ASN A 25 5.62 11.99 -40.99
N GLN A 26 4.47 11.79 -41.64
CA GLN A 26 3.62 10.62 -41.37
C GLN A 26 4.21 9.40 -42.07
N GLY A 27 4.37 8.29 -41.36
CA GLY A 27 4.79 7.05 -42.00
C GLY A 27 5.07 5.89 -41.07
N GLN A 28 4.01 5.20 -40.68
CA GLN A 28 3.95 3.76 -40.37
C GLN A 28 4.34 3.32 -38.97
N GLY A 29 3.41 2.59 -38.35
CA GLY A 29 3.70 1.72 -37.23
C GLY A 29 2.48 1.54 -36.34
N ALA A 30 1.64 0.57 -36.69
CA ALA A 30 0.56 0.05 -35.88
C ALA A 30 0.87 0.06 -34.38
N ASN A 31 -0.08 0.52 -33.58
CA ASN A 31 -0.17 0.33 -32.13
C ASN A 31 0.46 -1.01 -31.66
N PRO A 32 1.61 -0.97 -30.95
CA PRO A 32 2.08 -2.10 -30.18
C PRO A 32 2.43 -1.57 -28.79
N GLY A 33 1.40 -1.12 -28.09
CA GLY A 33 1.53 -0.58 -26.76
C GLY A 33 0.33 -0.98 -25.92
N ALA A 34 -0.02 -2.27 -25.95
CA ALA A 34 -0.53 -2.89 -24.73
C ALA A 34 0.49 -2.50 -23.66
N ASN A 35 0.12 -1.53 -22.82
CA ASN A 35 0.91 -1.14 -21.66
C ASN A 35 0.81 -2.29 -20.66
N THR A 36 1.42 -3.43 -21.00
CA THR A 36 1.94 -4.39 -20.03
C THR A 36 3.20 -3.75 -19.45
N GLY A 37 3.04 -2.58 -18.84
CA GLY A 37 4.01 -2.04 -17.93
C GLY A 37 4.03 -3.03 -16.78
N GLY A 38 5.12 -3.77 -16.65
CA GLY A 38 5.51 -4.35 -15.37
C GLY A 38 5.71 -3.18 -14.41
N SER A 39 4.61 -2.69 -13.88
CA SER A 39 4.57 -1.72 -12.80
C SER A 39 5.33 -2.35 -11.63
N ASP A 40 6.32 -1.62 -11.10
CA ASP A 40 7.01 -2.04 -9.89
C ASP A 40 5.92 -2.33 -8.83
N PRO A 41 5.78 -3.59 -8.35
CA PRO A 41 4.72 -3.95 -7.42
C PRO A 41 4.71 -3.05 -6.18
N LYS A 42 5.88 -2.52 -5.79
CA LYS A 42 6.00 -1.57 -4.66
C LYS A 42 5.38 -0.22 -4.99
N ALA A 43 5.53 0.27 -6.22
CA ALA A 43 4.94 1.54 -6.65
C ALA A 43 3.41 1.45 -6.69
N GLU A 44 2.86 0.32 -7.15
CA GLU A 44 1.41 0.09 -7.14
C GLU A 44 0.85 0.02 -5.74
N VAL A 45 1.43 -0.82 -4.87
CA VAL A 45 0.99 -0.96 -3.48
C VAL A 45 1.04 0.38 -2.76
N LYS A 46 2.12 1.14 -2.94
CA LYS A 46 2.23 2.49 -2.38
C LYS A 46 1.15 3.43 -2.94
N GLY A 47 0.86 3.36 -4.23
CA GLY A 47 -0.23 4.10 -4.86
C GLY A 47 -1.59 3.79 -4.24
N LEU A 48 -1.92 2.50 -4.09
CA LEU A 48 -3.17 2.03 -3.48
C LEU A 48 -3.29 2.47 -2.02
N VAL A 49 -2.22 2.37 -1.23
CA VAL A 49 -2.21 2.82 0.17
C VAL A 49 -2.43 4.33 0.27
N ASN A 50 -1.83 5.12 -0.61
CA ASN A 50 -2.05 6.57 -0.62
C ASN A 50 -3.49 6.94 -1.04
N GLN A 51 -4.08 6.22 -2.00
CA GLN A 51 -5.48 6.40 -2.38
C GLN A 51 -6.43 6.06 -1.22
N LEU A 52 -6.15 4.96 -0.52
CA LEU A 52 -6.90 4.57 0.68
C LEU A 52 -6.78 5.64 1.77
N GLU A 53 -5.57 6.17 2.02
CA GLU A 53 -5.35 7.25 2.98
C GLU A 53 -6.17 8.50 2.62
N ALA A 54 -6.20 8.89 1.34
CA ALA A 54 -6.99 10.03 0.88
C ALA A 54 -8.50 9.81 1.03
N LEU A 55 -8.97 8.59 0.76
CA LEU A 55 -10.37 8.20 0.94
C LEU A 55 -10.76 8.24 2.42
N LEU A 56 -9.93 7.69 3.29
CA LEU A 56 -10.13 7.72 4.74
C LEU A 56 -10.11 9.15 5.28
N ASP A 57 -9.22 10.02 4.80
CA ASP A 57 -9.19 11.44 5.18
C ASP A 57 -10.50 12.15 4.80
N LEU A 58 -10.99 11.90 3.58
CA LEU A 58 -12.26 12.45 3.11
C LEU A 58 -13.44 11.97 3.97
N TYR A 59 -13.53 10.67 4.27
CA TYR A 59 -14.69 10.12 4.97
C TYR A 59 -14.63 10.30 6.49
N MET A 60 -13.47 10.11 7.12
CA MET A 60 -13.33 10.09 8.57
C MET A 60 -13.05 11.47 9.18
N VAL A 61 -12.50 12.40 8.40
CA VAL A 61 -12.25 13.77 8.86
C VAL A 61 -13.28 14.74 8.29
N LYS A 62 -13.49 14.75 6.98
CA LYS A 62 -14.33 15.77 6.33
C LYS A 62 -15.83 15.46 6.32
N LYS A 63 -16.21 14.18 6.28
CA LYS A 63 -17.62 13.73 6.26
C LYS A 63 -18.12 13.19 7.59
N ALA A 64 -17.24 13.05 8.58
CA ALA A 64 -17.67 12.57 9.88
C ALA A 64 -18.58 13.60 10.57
N PRO A 65 -19.78 13.20 11.04
CA PRO A 65 -20.70 14.11 11.73
C PRO A 65 -20.19 14.51 13.13
N PHE A 66 -19.21 13.78 13.66
CA PHE A 66 -18.61 14.01 14.96
C PHE A 66 -17.11 14.21 14.80
N ALA A 67 -16.60 15.34 15.28
CA ALA A 67 -15.19 15.62 15.41
C ALA A 67 -14.79 15.59 16.89
N LEU A 68 -13.68 14.93 17.21
CA LEU A 68 -13.21 14.87 18.60
C LEU A 68 -12.79 16.27 19.05
N PRO A 69 -13.19 16.73 20.25
CA PRO A 69 -12.73 18.01 20.78
C PRO A 69 -11.21 18.00 20.97
N LEU A 70 -10.57 19.16 20.83
CA LEU A 70 -9.10 19.29 20.81
C LEU A 70 -8.43 18.63 22.04
N GLY A 71 -9.01 18.82 23.24
CA GLY A 71 -8.48 18.22 24.47
C GLY A 71 -8.46 16.68 24.43
N LEU A 72 -9.46 16.05 23.80
CA LEU A 72 -9.50 14.60 23.64
C LEU A 72 -8.48 14.12 22.61
N LYS A 73 -8.32 14.86 21.49
CA LYS A 73 -7.27 14.55 20.51
C LYS A 73 -5.88 14.61 21.15
N GLU A 74 -5.59 15.64 21.94
CA GLU A 74 -4.33 15.77 22.66
C GLU A 74 -4.10 14.65 23.68
N PHE A 75 -5.15 14.26 24.41
CA PHE A 75 -5.09 13.14 25.34
C PHE A 75 -4.74 11.84 24.61
N ILE A 76 -5.42 11.54 23.50
CA ILE A 76 -5.16 10.35 22.69
C ILE A 76 -3.71 10.35 22.19
N VAL A 77 -3.18 11.46 21.69
CA VAL A 77 -1.78 11.53 21.21
C VAL A 77 -0.78 11.35 22.35
N LYS A 78 -1.09 11.84 23.56
CA LYS A 78 -0.26 11.60 24.75
C LYS A 78 -0.27 10.13 25.16
N VAL A 79 -1.42 9.47 25.05
CA VAL A 79 -1.63 8.09 25.52
C VAL A 79 -1.28 7.03 24.47
N ALA A 80 -1.34 7.37 23.17
CA ALA A 80 -1.09 6.45 22.06
C ALA A 80 0.23 5.66 22.14
N PRO A 81 1.39 6.27 22.46
CA PRO A 81 2.64 5.50 22.61
C PRO A 81 2.52 4.42 23.70
N TYR A 82 1.87 4.75 24.81
CA TYR A 82 1.68 3.83 25.93
C TYR A 82 0.69 2.71 25.58
N LEU A 83 -0.39 3.03 24.85
CA LEU A 83 -1.32 2.01 24.36
C LEU A 83 -0.63 1.00 23.46
N VAL A 84 0.25 1.46 22.57
CA VAL A 84 1.02 0.57 21.69
C VAL A 84 1.98 -0.31 22.49
N ILE A 85 2.68 0.24 23.49
CA ILE A 85 3.56 -0.56 24.35
C ILE A 85 2.76 -1.61 25.12
N ILE A 86 1.63 -1.23 25.71
CA ILE A 86 0.75 -2.15 26.44
C ILE A 86 0.25 -3.24 25.49
N ALA A 87 -0.26 -2.86 24.31
CA ALA A 87 -0.70 -3.80 23.29
C ALA A 87 0.42 -4.76 22.89
N ALA A 88 1.65 -4.28 22.69
CA ALA A 88 2.80 -5.10 22.38
C ALA A 88 3.15 -6.09 23.51
N VAL A 89 3.10 -5.65 24.77
CA VAL A 89 3.35 -6.51 25.94
C VAL A 89 2.32 -7.64 26.04
N PHE A 90 1.06 -7.39 25.70
CA PHE A 90 0.02 -8.44 25.67
C PHE A 90 0.08 -9.28 24.38
N ALA A 91 0.44 -8.68 23.25
CA ALA A 91 0.52 -9.35 21.96
C ALA A 91 1.63 -10.40 21.95
N VAL A 92 2.78 -10.15 22.57
CA VAL A 92 3.89 -11.11 22.58
C VAL A 92 3.47 -12.47 23.20
N PRO A 93 2.97 -12.55 24.45
CA PRO A 93 2.47 -13.80 25.01
C PRO A 93 1.31 -14.40 24.21
N ALA A 94 0.40 -13.56 23.70
CA ALA A 94 -0.75 -14.04 22.91
C ALA A 94 -0.29 -14.72 21.60
N ILE A 95 0.67 -14.13 20.88
CA ILE A 95 1.25 -14.69 19.65
C ILE A 95 1.99 -16.00 19.98
N LEU A 96 2.78 -16.03 21.06
CA LEU A 96 3.49 -17.25 21.47
C LEU A 96 2.53 -18.37 21.87
N LEU A 97 1.45 -18.05 22.59
CA LEU A 97 0.41 -19.00 22.95
C LEU A 97 -0.32 -19.51 21.70
N ALA A 98 -0.72 -18.62 20.79
CA ALA A 98 -1.35 -19.00 19.54
C ALA A 98 -0.44 -19.88 18.67
N LEU A 99 0.87 -19.61 18.67
CA LEU A 99 1.88 -20.46 18.01
C LEU A 99 1.96 -21.84 18.68
N GLY A 100 2.04 -21.90 20.01
CA GLY A 100 2.09 -23.16 20.77
C GLY A 100 0.82 -24.01 20.62
N LEU A 101 -0.36 -23.38 20.59
CA LEU A 101 -1.62 -24.07 20.29
C LEU A 101 -1.65 -24.57 18.84
N SER A 102 -1.18 -23.77 17.90
CA SER A 102 -1.14 -24.16 16.48
C SER A 102 -0.27 -25.40 16.26
N THR A 103 0.87 -25.51 16.96
CA THR A 103 1.75 -26.69 16.87
C THR A 103 1.17 -27.89 17.61
N ALA A 104 0.63 -27.70 18.82
CA ALA A 104 0.04 -28.77 19.61
C ALA A 104 -1.16 -29.44 18.92
N PHE A 105 -2.00 -28.65 18.24
CA PHE A 105 -3.18 -29.15 17.53
C PHE A 105 -2.96 -29.41 16.05
N ALA A 106 -1.72 -29.29 15.53
CA ALA A 106 -1.41 -29.56 14.13
C ALA A 106 -1.85 -30.96 13.64
N PRO A 107 -1.66 -32.06 14.41
CA PRO A 107 -2.12 -33.40 13.99
C PRO A 107 -3.65 -33.49 13.84
N VAL A 108 -4.38 -32.81 14.71
CA VAL A 108 -5.85 -32.76 14.67
C VAL A 108 -6.32 -31.93 13.47
N ALA A 109 -5.63 -30.82 13.18
CA ALA A 109 -5.91 -29.99 12.02
C ALA A 109 -5.73 -30.75 10.68
N MET A 110 -4.73 -31.64 10.61
CA MET A 110 -4.46 -32.48 9.42
C MET A 110 -5.50 -33.58 9.20
N MET A 111 -6.22 -34.05 10.23
CA MET A 111 -7.15 -35.19 10.14
C MET A 111 -8.56 -34.82 9.63
N GLY A 112 -8.91 -33.52 9.54
CA GLY A 112 -10.26 -33.14 9.09
C GLY A 112 -10.62 -31.66 9.09
N ALA A 113 -9.72 -30.77 9.51
CA ALA A 113 -9.99 -29.33 9.60
C ALA A 113 -9.22 -28.54 8.53
N TYR A 114 -9.46 -28.86 7.26
CA TYR A 114 -8.75 -28.31 6.08
C TYR A 114 -8.77 -26.77 5.94
N GLY A 115 -9.49 -26.05 6.81
CA GLY A 115 -9.50 -24.58 6.86
C GLY A 115 -8.88 -23.94 8.11
N TRP A 116 -8.75 -24.68 9.22
CA TRP A 116 -8.38 -24.07 10.51
C TRP A 116 -6.88 -23.73 10.58
N GLY A 117 -6.02 -24.61 10.04
CA GLY A 117 -4.57 -24.44 10.07
C GLY A 117 -4.06 -23.26 9.20
N PHE A 118 -4.59 -23.12 7.99
CA PHE A 118 -4.14 -22.07 7.07
C PHE A 118 -4.49 -20.67 7.61
N GLY A 119 -5.75 -20.45 8.01
CA GLY A 119 -6.19 -19.17 8.54
C GLY A 119 -5.44 -18.76 9.81
N ALA A 120 -5.16 -19.72 10.70
CA ALA A 120 -4.38 -19.48 11.92
C ALA A 120 -2.93 -19.07 11.63
N ILE A 121 -2.25 -19.74 10.69
CA ILE A 121 -0.87 -19.40 10.30
C ILE A 121 -0.82 -18.00 9.67
N VAL A 122 -1.77 -17.67 8.78
CA VAL A 122 -1.84 -16.35 8.15
C VAL A 122 -2.08 -15.25 9.19
N ALA A 123 -3.03 -15.47 10.12
CA ALA A 123 -3.30 -14.53 11.20
C ALA A 123 -2.07 -14.34 12.11
N LEU A 124 -1.34 -15.42 12.42
CA LEU A 124 -0.10 -15.37 13.22
C LEU A 124 0.99 -14.55 12.53
N ILE A 125 1.24 -14.80 11.24
CA ILE A 125 2.25 -14.05 10.47
C ILE A 125 1.88 -12.57 10.41
N ALA A 126 0.62 -12.25 10.08
CA ALA A 126 0.16 -10.87 10.03
C ALA A 126 0.29 -10.18 11.38
N SER A 127 -0.09 -10.86 12.48
CA SER A 127 0.03 -10.32 13.84
C SER A 127 1.48 -10.05 14.23
N ALA A 128 2.41 -10.94 13.87
CA ALA A 128 3.84 -10.74 14.11
C ALA A 128 4.39 -9.54 13.33
N ILE A 129 4.03 -9.40 12.05
CA ILE A 129 4.44 -8.24 11.24
C ILE A 129 3.85 -6.94 11.80
N THR A 130 2.56 -6.93 12.13
CA THR A 130 1.88 -5.80 12.76
C THR A 130 2.60 -5.38 14.04
N LEU A 131 2.90 -6.32 14.93
CA LEU A 131 3.62 -6.06 16.18
C LEU A 131 4.99 -5.39 15.93
N VAL A 132 5.76 -5.88 14.97
CA VAL A 132 7.06 -5.30 14.62
C VAL A 132 6.92 -3.86 14.14
N ILE A 133 5.94 -3.58 13.27
CA ILE A 133 5.67 -2.23 12.77
C ILE A 133 5.22 -1.30 13.91
N GLU A 134 4.35 -1.77 14.80
CA GLU A 134 3.86 -1.02 15.95
C GLU A 134 4.98 -0.64 16.91
N VAL A 135 5.86 -1.59 17.25
CA VAL A 135 7.03 -1.33 18.11
C VAL A 135 7.96 -0.31 17.45
N MET A 136 8.18 -0.39 16.13
CA MET A 136 8.95 0.61 15.39
C MET A 136 8.28 1.99 15.37
N ALA A 137 6.95 2.06 15.48
CA ALA A 137 6.22 3.31 15.53
C ALA A 137 6.37 4.04 16.88
N VAL A 138 6.61 3.31 17.98
CA VAL A 138 6.65 3.84 19.36
C VAL A 138 7.56 5.08 19.49
N PRO A 139 8.84 5.08 19.06
CA PRO A 139 9.68 6.27 19.16
C PRO A 139 9.14 7.46 18.35
N GLY A 140 8.50 7.18 17.21
CA GLY A 140 7.87 8.19 16.35
C GLY A 140 6.60 8.78 16.97
N LEU A 141 5.83 7.97 17.70
CA LEU A 141 4.63 8.39 18.43
C LEU A 141 4.97 9.27 19.63
N PHE A 142 6.01 8.92 20.41
CA PHE A 142 6.50 9.77 21.50
C PHE A 142 6.93 11.16 20.99
N LYS A 143 7.56 11.20 19.83
CA LYS A 143 8.00 12.44 19.17
C LYS A 143 6.89 13.13 18.37
N ARG A 144 5.67 12.57 18.35
CA ARG A 144 4.50 13.07 17.60
C ARG A 144 4.78 13.37 16.13
N THR A 145 5.55 12.49 15.50
CA THR A 145 5.96 12.65 14.09
C THR A 145 4.93 12.07 13.12
N GLN A 146 4.78 12.67 11.94
CA GLN A 146 3.95 12.11 10.86
C GLN A 146 4.43 10.71 10.45
N LYS A 147 5.74 10.46 10.45
CA LYS A 147 6.30 9.13 10.18
C LYS A 147 5.81 8.07 11.17
N GLY A 148 5.75 8.39 12.46
CA GLY A 148 5.23 7.48 13.49
C GLY A 148 3.74 7.16 13.27
N TRP A 149 2.94 8.18 12.96
CA TRP A 149 1.52 7.99 12.61
C TRP A 149 1.35 7.08 11.39
N ARG A 150 2.14 7.29 10.33
CA ARG A 150 2.10 6.44 9.11
C ARG A 150 2.47 4.99 9.40
N LEU A 151 3.41 4.73 10.31
CA LEU A 151 3.75 3.36 10.69
C LEU A 151 2.58 2.67 11.39
N VAL A 152 1.89 3.35 12.31
CA VAL A 152 0.66 2.81 12.92
C VAL A 152 -0.40 2.55 11.87
N PHE A 153 -0.59 3.48 10.91
CA PHE A 153 -1.52 3.27 9.81
C PHE A 153 -1.15 2.02 8.98
N TYR A 154 0.11 1.81 8.65
CA TYR A 154 0.56 0.60 7.94
C TYR A 154 0.35 -0.67 8.76
N ALA A 155 0.60 -0.62 10.07
CA ALA A 155 0.33 -1.75 10.96
C ALA A 155 -1.15 -2.15 10.94
N THR A 156 -2.07 -1.18 10.93
CA THR A 156 -3.52 -1.45 10.84
C THR A 156 -3.94 -2.01 9.48
N ILE A 157 -3.30 -1.60 8.38
CA ILE A 157 -3.55 -2.20 7.06
C ILE A 157 -3.09 -3.66 7.04
N VAL A 158 -1.88 -3.94 7.54
CA VAL A 158 -1.35 -5.31 7.60
C VAL A 158 -2.26 -6.20 8.47
N SER A 159 -2.69 -5.69 9.62
CA SER A 159 -3.60 -6.39 10.52
C SER A 159 -4.94 -6.69 9.83
N LEU A 160 -5.52 -5.72 9.14
CA LEU A 160 -6.76 -5.90 8.37
C LEU A 160 -6.59 -6.95 7.28
N ILE A 161 -5.52 -6.88 6.47
CA ILE A 161 -5.23 -7.89 5.44
C ILE A 161 -5.12 -9.28 6.06
N GLY A 162 -4.40 -9.42 7.18
CA GLY A 162 -4.31 -10.68 7.92
C GLY A 162 -5.67 -11.21 8.40
N SER A 163 -6.52 -10.32 8.92
CA SER A 163 -7.87 -10.67 9.37
C SER A 163 -8.79 -11.13 8.23
N ILE A 164 -8.61 -10.56 7.03
CA ILE A 164 -9.38 -10.93 5.84
C ILE A 164 -8.90 -12.27 5.30
N LEU A 165 -7.59 -12.43 5.12
CA LEU A 165 -7.00 -13.66 4.58
C LEU A 165 -7.18 -14.88 5.51
N SER A 166 -7.34 -14.64 6.81
CA SER A 166 -7.62 -15.71 7.78
C SER A 166 -9.07 -16.20 7.78
N VAL A 167 -9.99 -15.55 7.04
CA VAL A 167 -11.42 -15.87 6.81
C VAL A 167 -12.31 -15.89 8.06
N SER A 168 -11.76 -16.21 9.22
CA SER A 168 -12.42 -16.27 10.53
C SER A 168 -12.53 -14.90 11.21
N GLY A 169 -11.64 -13.96 10.87
CA GLY A 169 -11.53 -12.66 11.53
C GLY A 169 -12.16 -11.48 10.78
N ILE A 170 -12.81 -11.70 9.64
CA ILE A 170 -13.22 -10.63 8.70
C ILE A 170 -14.08 -9.56 9.39
N ILE A 171 -15.17 -9.97 10.07
CA ILE A 171 -16.12 -9.03 10.66
C ILE A 171 -15.46 -8.20 11.76
N GLY A 172 -14.76 -8.87 12.69
CA GLY A 172 -14.05 -8.20 13.78
C GLY A 172 -12.91 -7.31 13.29
N GLY A 173 -12.16 -7.77 12.30
CA GLY A 173 -11.05 -7.03 11.69
C GLY A 173 -11.53 -5.77 10.97
N ILE A 174 -12.61 -5.84 10.19
CA ILE A 174 -13.17 -4.68 9.50
C ILE A 174 -13.72 -3.66 10.51
N ILE A 175 -14.49 -4.11 11.51
CA ILE A 175 -15.05 -3.21 12.53
C ILE A 175 -13.91 -2.53 13.32
N GLY A 176 -12.92 -3.32 13.75
CA GLY A 176 -11.75 -2.82 14.46
C GLY A 176 -10.95 -1.82 13.62
N ALA A 177 -10.75 -2.10 12.34
CA ALA A 177 -10.08 -1.20 11.41
C ALA A 177 -10.86 0.11 11.22
N ILE A 178 -12.18 0.07 11.03
CA ILE A 178 -13.00 1.28 10.86
C ILE A 178 -12.92 2.17 12.11
N ILE A 179 -13.08 1.60 13.30
CA ILE A 179 -13.02 2.34 14.56
C ILE A 179 -11.60 2.88 14.80
N GLY A 180 -10.59 2.02 14.62
CA GLY A 180 -9.19 2.38 14.80
C GLY A 180 -8.76 3.49 13.85
N TRP A 181 -9.12 3.38 12.57
CA TRP A 181 -8.86 4.41 11.57
C TRP A 181 -9.61 5.70 11.88
N TYR A 182 -10.86 5.65 12.34
CA TYR A 182 -11.57 6.88 12.74
C TYR A 182 -10.79 7.65 13.81
N ILE A 183 -10.36 6.98 14.88
CA ILE A 183 -9.55 7.61 15.94
C ILE A 183 -8.21 8.10 15.38
N LEU A 184 -7.54 7.26 14.59
CA LEU A 184 -6.21 7.53 14.03
C LEU A 184 -6.21 8.76 13.12
N PHE A 185 -7.20 8.89 12.22
CA PHE A 185 -7.33 10.02 11.31
C PHE A 185 -7.76 11.30 12.05
N GLN A 186 -8.60 11.19 13.09
CA GLN A 186 -8.99 12.35 13.88
C GLN A 186 -7.83 13.03 14.58
N VAL A 187 -6.82 12.26 15.02
CA VAL A 187 -5.62 12.79 15.69
C VAL A 187 -4.48 13.12 14.73
N LYS A 188 -4.61 12.81 13.43
CA LYS A 188 -3.56 13.00 12.41
C LYS A 188 -3.00 14.43 12.40
N GLU A 189 -3.86 15.42 12.56
CA GLU A 189 -3.50 16.86 12.55
C GLU A 189 -2.54 17.28 13.68
N LEU A 190 -2.49 16.50 14.77
CA LEU A 190 -1.61 16.76 15.91
C LEU A 190 -0.22 16.14 15.74
N TYR A 191 -0.05 15.25 14.76
CA TYR A 191 1.26 14.75 14.36
C TYR A 191 1.86 15.75 13.36
N LYS A 192 2.99 16.36 13.69
CA LYS A 192 3.69 17.33 12.85
C LYS A 192 5.16 16.91 12.76
N ASN A 193 5.89 17.39 11.75
CA ASN A 193 7.25 16.99 11.30
C ASN A 193 7.24 16.16 10.03
#